data_AF-A0AAN8FY64-F1
#
_entry.id   AF-A0AAN8FY64-F1
#
_cell.length_a   1.000
_cell.length_b   1.000
_cell.length_c   1.000
_cell.angle_alpha   90.00
_cell.angle_beta   90.00
_cell.angle_gamma   90.00
#
_symmetry.space_group_name_H-M   'P 1'
#
loop_
_entity.id
_entity.type
_entity.pdbx_description
1 polymer ?
#
loop_
_entity_poly.entity_id
_entity_poly.type
_entity_poly.pdbx_seq_one_letter_code
_entity_poly.pdbx_strand_id
1 'polypeptide(L)'
;EQNRHWPDARLFEEARRVVSAQLQHITYNEFLPILVGRENIKKYGLSLHESGFDSDYDMSIDAAVLNEFAVTFPYVLWSLLPKDPLFTQFNNPSKLFEIRGVEIVL
;
A
#
# COMPACT_ATOMS: atom_id res chain seq x y z
N GLU A 1 -0.49 14.27 -24.31
CA GLU A 1 0.74 14.68 -23.60
C GLU A 1 0.60 16.13 -23.14
N GLN A 2 0.43 16.36 -21.84
CA GLN A 2 0.07 17.68 -21.30
C GLN A 2 1.31 18.57 -21.02
N ASN A 3 2.48 17.97 -20.73
CA ASN A 3 3.72 18.67 -20.37
C ASN A 3 4.93 18.24 -21.22
N ARG A 4 4.87 18.46 -22.54
CA ARG A 4 5.96 18.08 -23.47
C ARG A 4 7.31 18.77 -23.24
N HIS A 5 7.31 19.87 -22.48
CA HIS A 5 8.49 20.65 -22.18
C HIS A 5 9.25 20.11 -20.94
N TRP A 6 8.72 19.10 -20.24
CA TRP A 6 9.39 18.53 -19.08
C TRP A 6 10.48 17.55 -19.50
N PRO A 7 11.65 17.60 -18.86
CA PRO A 7 12.64 16.55 -19.01
C PRO A 7 12.15 15.25 -18.36
N ASP A 8 12.63 14.10 -18.85
CA ASP A 8 12.24 12.77 -18.38
C ASP A 8 12.36 12.59 -16.86
N ALA A 9 13.39 13.15 -16.25
CA ALA A 9 13.59 13.10 -14.80
C ALA A 9 12.41 13.76 -14.04
N ARG A 10 11.90 14.88 -14.54
CA ARG A 10 10.74 15.54 -13.93
C ARG A 10 9.46 14.73 -14.15
N LEU A 11 9.30 14.14 -15.33
CA LEU A 11 8.16 13.26 -15.61
C LEU A 11 8.15 12.08 -14.63
N PHE A 12 9.31 11.46 -14.38
CA PHE A 12 9.46 10.37 -13.42
C PHE A 12 9.10 10.80 -11.99
N GLU A 13 9.67 11.91 -11.51
CA GLU A 13 9.41 12.37 -10.13
C GLU A 13 7.95 12.77 -9.90
N GLU A 14 7.32 13.42 -10.87
CA GLU A 14 5.90 13.79 -10.77
C GLU A 14 4.99 12.56 -10.85
N ALA A 15 5.30 11.59 -11.72
CA ALA A 15 4.60 10.32 -11.75
C ALA A 15 4.75 9.56 -10.41
N ARG A 16 5.97 9.48 -9.86
CA ARG A 16 6.26 8.87 -8.56
C ARG A 16 5.49 9.54 -7.43
N ARG A 17 5.41 10.87 -7.44
CA ARG A 17 4.64 11.67 -6.48
C ARG A 17 3.16 11.33 -6.52
N VAL A 18 2.57 11.26 -7.72
CA VAL A 18 1.16 10.90 -7.90
C VAL A 18 0.88 9.48 -7.40
N VAL A 19 1.71 8.50 -7.77
CA VAL A 19 1.55 7.11 -7.32
C VAL A 19 1.67 7.00 -5.80
N SER A 20 2.61 7.73 -5.20
CA SER A 20 2.77 7.76 -3.75
C SER A 20 1.55 8.35 -3.04
N ALA A 21 0.96 9.43 -3.59
CA ALA A 21 -0.28 10.01 -3.08
C ALA A 21 -1.47 9.05 -3.19
N GLN A 22 -1.58 8.32 -4.32
CA GLN A 22 -2.61 7.29 -4.50
C GLN A 22 -2.46 6.16 -3.48
N LEU A 23 -1.23 5.68 -3.27
CA LEU A 23 -0.95 4.64 -2.29
C LEU A 23 -1.33 5.09 -0.87
N GLN A 24 -0.98 6.31 -0.48
CA GLN A 24 -1.37 6.88 0.82
C GLN A 24 -2.89 7.00 0.94
N HIS A 25 -3.57 7.52 -0.08
CA HIS A 25 -5.03 7.67 -0.08
C HIS A 25 -5.73 6.32 0.09
N ILE A 26 -5.35 5.30 -0.68
CA ILE A 26 -5.92 3.95 -0.56
C ILE A 26 -5.62 3.37 0.83
N THR A 27 -4.40 3.57 1.35
CA THR A 27 -4.00 3.04 2.65
C THR A 27 -4.86 3.61 3.79
N TYR A 28 -5.01 4.94 3.85
CA TYR A 28 -5.75 5.60 4.93
C TYR A 28 -7.27 5.59 4.75
N ASN A 29 -7.77 5.67 3.51
CA ASN A 29 -9.21 5.71 3.24
C ASN A 29 -9.86 4.31 3.20
N GLU A 30 -9.12 3.29 2.75
CA GLU A 30 -9.70 1.98 2.44
C GLU A 30 -9.10 0.88 3.33
N PHE A 31 -7.77 0.74 3.34
CA PHE A 31 -7.12 -0.39 4.02
C PHE A 31 -7.16 -0.29 5.55
N LEU A 32 -6.70 0.82 6.13
CA LEU A 32 -6.63 0.98 7.59
C LEU A 32 -8.02 0.92 8.26
N PRO A 33 -9.09 1.55 7.74
CA PRO A 33 -10.42 1.45 8.33
C PRO A 33 -10.96 0.01 8.39
N ILE A 34 -10.59 -0.84 7.42
CA ILE A 34 -10.94 -2.27 7.42
C ILE A 34 -10.12 -3.03 8.46
N LEU A 35 -8.82 -2.73 8.56
CA LEU A 35 -7.89 -3.44 9.44
C LEU A 35 -8.11 -3.13 10.93
N VAL A 36 -8.22 -1.85 11.29
CA VAL A 36 -8.27 -1.41 12.69
C VAL A 36 -9.63 -0.85 13.12
N GLY A 37 -10.58 -0.73 12.19
CA GLY A 37 -11.92 -0.22 12.46
C GLY A 37 -12.03 1.31 12.43
N ARG A 38 -13.19 1.81 11.99
CA ARG A 38 -13.46 3.25 11.81
C ARG A 38 -13.38 4.08 13.10
N GLU A 39 -13.69 3.48 14.24
CA GLU A 39 -13.60 4.16 15.54
C GLU A 39 -12.15 4.52 15.88
N ASN A 40 -11.20 3.62 15.62
CA ASN A 40 -9.78 3.88 15.85
C ASN A 40 -9.23 4.92 14.88
N ILE A 41 -9.64 4.90 13.60
CA ILE A 41 -9.29 5.94 12.62
C ILE A 41 -9.69 7.34 13.13
N LYS A 42 -10.92 7.48 13.64
CA LYS A 42 -11.39 8.74 14.23
C LYS A 42 -10.64 9.11 15.50
N LYS A 43 -10.44 8.14 16.40
CA LYS A 43 -9.76 8.33 17.69
C LYS A 43 -8.33 8.86 17.52
N TYR A 44 -7.60 8.38 16.52
CA TYR A 44 -6.23 8.78 16.23
C TYR A 44 -6.11 9.89 15.19
N GLY A 45 -7.22 10.50 14.75
CA GLY A 45 -7.18 11.61 13.80
C GLY A 45 -6.72 11.23 12.39
N LEU A 46 -6.83 9.96 12.00
CA LEU A 46 -6.33 9.46 10.71
C LEU A 46 -7.34 9.61 9.56
N SER A 47 -8.37 10.45 9.75
CA SER A 47 -9.44 10.63 8.75
C SER A 47 -8.99 11.63 7.70
N LEU A 48 -9.09 11.24 6.42
CA LEU A 48 -8.76 12.13 5.31
C LEU A 48 -9.82 13.21 5.13
N HIS A 49 -9.39 14.37 4.65
CA HIS A 49 -10.29 15.42 4.18
C HIS A 49 -10.98 15.01 2.86
N GLU A 50 -12.26 15.35 2.69
CA GLU A 50 -12.98 15.12 1.43
C GLU A 50 -12.41 15.96 0.27
N SER A 51 -11.77 17.09 0.58
CA SER A 51 -11.12 17.97 -0.40
C SER A 51 -10.06 18.86 0.26
N GLY A 52 -9.14 19.38 -0.55
CA GLY A 52 -8.11 20.32 -0.10
C GLY A 52 -6.80 19.64 0.31
N PHE A 53 -6.00 20.37 1.07
CA PHE A 53 -4.70 19.92 1.58
C PHE A 53 -4.76 19.85 3.11
N ASP A 54 -4.00 18.92 3.66
CA ASP A 54 -3.75 18.81 5.09
C ASP A 54 -2.58 19.73 5.48
N SER A 55 -2.66 20.36 6.65
CA SER A 55 -1.63 21.23 7.22
C SER A 55 -0.93 20.63 8.44
N ASP A 56 -1.30 19.42 8.86
CA ASP A 56 -0.87 18.81 10.13
C ASP A 56 0.51 18.14 10.03
N TYR A 57 1.33 18.55 9.07
CA TYR A 57 2.71 18.09 8.96
C TYR A 57 3.56 18.68 10.10
N ASP A 58 4.09 17.80 10.94
CA ASP A 58 4.97 18.16 12.05
C ASP A 58 6.34 17.49 11.89
N MET A 59 7.39 18.31 11.78
CA MET A 59 8.78 17.87 11.64
C MET A 59 9.36 17.26 12.92
N SER A 60 8.70 17.42 14.07
CA SER A 60 9.13 16.85 15.35
C SER A 60 8.70 15.38 15.52
N ILE A 61 7.79 14.89 14.67
CA ILE A 61 7.34 13.51 14.69
C ILE A 61 8.40 12.60 14.07
N ASP A 62 8.78 11.55 14.80
CA ASP A 62 9.63 10.49 14.27
C ASP A 62 8.84 9.59 13.31
N ALA A 63 9.25 9.55 12.04
CA ALA A 63 8.65 8.74 11.00
C ALA A 63 9.27 7.34 10.90
N ALA A 64 10.20 6.97 11.79
CA ALA A 64 10.79 5.65 11.82
C ALA A 64 9.74 4.58 12.16
N VAL A 65 9.90 3.41 11.54
CA VAL A 65 9.05 2.25 11.84
C VAL A 65 9.46 1.66 13.19
N LEU A 66 8.48 1.46 14.07
CA LEU A 66 8.69 0.76 15.34
C LEU A 66 9.16 -0.68 15.08
N ASN A 67 10.17 -1.13 15.84
CA ASN A 67 10.73 -2.47 15.66
C ASN A 67 9.67 -3.56 15.89
N GLU A 68 8.80 -3.38 16.88
CA GLU A 68 7.69 -4.30 17.17
C GLU A 68 6.74 -4.42 15.98
N PHE A 69 6.46 -3.31 15.29
CA PHE A 69 5.62 -3.30 14.09
C PHE A 69 6.31 -4.03 12.94
N ALA A 70 7.60 -3.73 12.68
CA ALA A 70 8.38 -4.35 11.62
C ALA A 70 8.44 -5.89 11.76
N VAL A 71 8.54 -6.40 12.98
CA VAL A 71 8.61 -7.84 13.26
C VAL A 71 7.23 -8.50 13.26
N THR A 72 6.19 -7.83 13.78
CA THR A 72 4.89 -8.48 14.01
C THR A 72 3.95 -8.42 12.80
N PHE A 73 3.96 -7.30 12.07
CA PHE A 73 2.99 -7.06 10.98
C PHE A 73 3.06 -8.09 9.83
N PRO A 74 4.24 -8.62 9.41
CA PRO A 74 4.29 -9.66 8.39
C PRO A 74 3.47 -10.91 8.73
N TYR A 75 3.38 -11.28 10.02
CA TYR A 75 2.56 -12.42 10.45
C TYR A 75 1.06 -12.11 10.38
N VAL A 76 0.67 -10.87 10.70
CA VAL A 76 -0.70 -10.39 10.50
C VAL A 76 -1.05 -10.46 9.03
N LEU A 77 -0.20 -9.92 8.15
CA LEU A 77 -0.41 -9.98 6.71
C LEU A 77 -0.55 -11.43 6.22
N TRP A 78 0.34 -12.33 6.66
CA TRP A 78 0.27 -13.75 6.32
C TRP A 78 -1.07 -14.38 6.74
N SER A 79 -1.63 -13.98 7.89
CA SER A 79 -2.93 -14.48 8.34
C SER A 79 -4.12 -13.96 7.52
N LEU A 80 -3.97 -12.80 6.86
CA LEU A 80 -4.98 -12.20 5.99
C LEU A 80 -4.95 -12.78 4.56
N LEU A 81 -3.89 -13.51 4.20
CA LEU A 81 -3.76 -14.08 2.87
C LEU A 81 -4.82 -15.17 2.63
N PRO A 82 -5.45 -15.18 1.44
CA PRO A 82 -6.42 -16.19 1.10
C PRO A 82 -5.73 -17.56 0.99
N LYS A 83 -6.38 -18.61 1.50
CA LYS A 83 -5.87 -19.99 1.46
C LYS A 83 -6.36 -20.75 0.24
N ASP A 84 -6.80 -20.04 -0.80
CA ASP A 84 -7.30 -20.69 -2.00
C ASP A 84 -6.15 -21.41 -2.75
N PRO A 85 -6.49 -22.47 -3.52
CA PRO A 85 -5.48 -23.25 -4.21
C PRO A 85 -4.65 -22.43 -5.22
N LEU A 86 -5.22 -21.40 -5.86
CA LEU A 86 -4.51 -20.56 -6.81
C LEU A 86 -3.46 -19.71 -6.08
N PHE A 87 -3.86 -18.99 -5.03
CA PHE A 87 -2.96 -18.17 -4.22
C PHE A 87 -1.81 -19.00 -3.60
N THR A 88 -2.10 -20.25 -3.20
CA THR A 88 -1.08 -21.17 -2.69
C THR A 88 -0.11 -21.65 -3.78
N GLN A 89 -0.57 -21.78 -5.04
CA GLN A 89 0.29 -22.11 -6.18
C GLN A 89 1.21 -20.96 -6.59
N PHE A 90 0.71 -19.72 -6.59
CA PHE A 90 1.54 -18.53 -6.85
C PHE A 90 2.68 -18.38 -5.84
N ASN A 91 2.42 -18.65 -4.57
CA ASN A 91 3.43 -18.56 -3.52
C ASN A 91 4.34 -19.81 -3.42
N ASN A 92 4.20 -20.77 -4.35
CA ASN A 92 5.06 -21.92 -4.46
C ASN A 92 5.94 -21.85 -5.72
N PRO A 93 7.17 -21.32 -5.62
CA PRO A 93 8.02 -21.09 -6.80
C PRO A 93 8.35 -22.38 -7.56
N SER A 94 8.30 -23.55 -6.93
CA SER A 94 8.49 -24.83 -7.62
C SER A 94 7.35 -25.20 -8.58
N LYS A 95 6.13 -24.72 -8.33
CA LYS A 95 4.94 -25.00 -9.15
C LYS A 95 4.74 -24.00 -10.29
N LEU A 96 5.35 -22.82 -10.22
CA LEU A 96 5.28 -21.80 -11.26
C LEU A 96 5.95 -22.23 -12.57
N PHE A 97 6.97 -23.08 -12.50
CA PHE A 97 7.74 -23.57 -13.66
C PHE A 97 7.25 -24.92 -14.19
N GLU A 98 6.20 -25.52 -13.61
CA GLU A 98 5.54 -26.66 -14.23
C GLU A 98 4.87 -26.19 -15.53
N ILE A 99 4.83 -27.06 -16.56
CA ILE A 99 4.50 -26.77 -17.97
C ILE A 99 3.11 -26.10 -18.18
N ARG A 100 2.30 -25.96 -17.11
CA ARG A 100 0.98 -25.32 -17.11
C ARG A 100 0.78 -24.26 -16.01
N GLY A 101 1.82 -23.89 -15.27
CA GLY A 101 1.71 -22.95 -14.14
C GLY A 101 1.23 -21.55 -14.55
N VAL A 102 1.63 -21.08 -15.74
CA VAL A 102 1.22 -19.77 -16.28
C VAL A 102 -0.21 -19.79 -16.84
N GLU A 103 -0.67 -20.93 -17.39
CA GLU A 103 -2.03 -21.07 -17.95
C GLU A 103 -3.13 -21.25 -16.88
N ILE A 104 -2.78 -21.67 -15.67
CA ILE A 104 -3.72 -21.82 -14.54
C ILE A 104 -3.92 -20.46 -13.82
N VAL A 105 -3.01 -19.53 -14.06
CA VAL A 105 -2.83 -18.26 -13.35
C VAL A 105 -3.49 -17.06 -14.08
N LEU A 106 -3.68 -17.18 -15.40
CA LEU A 106 -4.34 -16.19 -16.27
C LEU A 106 -5.75 -16.66 -16.64
#